data_AF-A0A1M5QQC8-F1
#
_entry.id   AF-A0A1M5QQC8-F1
#
_cell.length_a   1.000
_cell.length_b   1.000
_cell.length_c   1.000
_cell.angle_alpha   90.00
_cell.angle_beta   90.00
_cell.angle_gamma   90.00
#
_symmetry.space_group_name_H-M   'P 1'
#
loop_
_entity.id
_entity.type
_entity.pdbx_description
1 polymer ?
#
loop_
_entity_poly.entity_id
_entity_poly.type
_entity_poly.pdbx_seq_one_letter_code
_entity_poly.pdbx_strand_id
1 'polypeptide(L)' 'MKKRAFFYILLFLFNLVSLYFIMKLFAADQLVRYVLNEDSITESPRLTAYVLYVCCLSNLYFQFLIWMEHFFKDKI' A
#
# COMPACT_ATOMS: atom_id res chain seq x y z
N MET A 1 23.42 1.13 13.01
CA MET A 1 22.94 1.61 11.70
C MET A 1 22.43 0.49 10.77
N LYS A 2 23.17 -0.62 10.57
CA LYS A 2 22.75 -1.75 9.70
C LYS A 2 21.37 -2.35 10.02
N LYS A 3 21.02 -2.53 11.30
CA LYS A 3 19.70 -3.06 11.72
C LYS A 3 18.53 -2.15 11.31
N ARG A 4 18.72 -0.82 11.34
CA ARG A 4 17.70 0.16 10.91
C ARG A 4 17.49 0.11 9.40
N ALA A 5 18.59 0.04 8.63
CA ALA A 5 18.50 -0.10 7.17
C ALA A 5 17.78 -1.40 6.76
N PHE A 6 18.12 -2.52 7.40
CA PHE A 6 17.43 -3.79 7.18
C PHE A 6 15.93 -3.72 7.49
N PHE A 7 15.57 -3.10 8.63
CA PHE A 7 14.18 -2.89 9.00
C PHE A 7 13.41 -2.08 7.96
N TYR A 8 13.99 -0.97 7.45
CA TYR A 8 13.37 -0.19 6.38
C TYR A 8 13.19 -1.01 5.10
N ILE A 9 14.20 -1.75 4.65
CA ILE A 9 14.07 -2.61 3.46
C ILE A 9 12.93 -3.61 3.63
N LEU A 10 12.81 -4.22 4.81
CA LEU A 10 11.73 -5.16 5.12
C LEU A 10 10.36 -4.47 5.12
N LEU A 11 10.27 -3.26 5.67
CA LEU A 11 9.05 -2.44 5.68
C LEU A 11 8.62 -2.04 4.27
N PHE A 12 9.58 -1.74 3.39
CA PHE A 12 9.33 -1.44 1.98
C PHE A 12 8.75 -2.65 1.25
N LEU A 13 9.38 -3.81 1.40
CA LEU A 13 8.89 -5.06 0.80
C LEU A 13 7.50 -5.43 1.32
N PHE A 14 7.26 -5.27 2.63
CA PHE A 14 5.95 -5.51 3.23
C PHE A 14 4.86 -4.60 2.66
N ASN A 15 5.15 -3.30 2.48
CA ASN A 15 4.20 -2.38 1.84
C ASN A 15 3.94 -2.74 0.37
N LEU A 16 4.95 -3.17 -0.40
CA LEU A 16 4.76 -3.63 -1.78
C LEU A 16 3.87 -4.87 -1.87
N VAL A 17 4.13 -5.86 -1.02
CA VAL A 17 3.30 -7.07 -0.94
C VAL A 17 1.88 -6.73 -0.53
N SER A 18 1.70 -5.84 0.46
CA SER A 18 0.38 -5.37 0.88
C SER A 18 -0.37 -4.69 -0.26
N LEU A 19 0.31 -3.83 -1.04
CA LEU A 19 -0.27 -3.16 -2.20
C LEU A 19 -0.75 -4.15 -3.25
N TYR A 20 0.02 -5.21 -3.51
CA TYR A 20 -0.37 -6.29 -4.44
C TYR A 20 -1.67 -6.97 -4.00
N PHE A 21 -1.79 -7.33 -2.72
CA PHE A 21 -3.01 -7.95 -2.19
C PHE A 21 -4.21 -6.99 -2.22
N ILE A 22 -4.00 -5.71 -1.92
CA ILE A 22 -5.05 -4.69 -1.99
C ILE A 22 -5.56 -4.54 -3.43
N MET A 23 -4.66 -4.48 -4.42
CA MET A 23 -5.04 -4.44 -5.83
C MET A 23 -5.82 -5.69 -6.26
N LYS A 24 -5.41 -6.88 -5.80
CA LYS A 24 -6.17 -8.11 -6.03
C LYS A 24 -7.56 -8.07 -5.40
N LEU A 25 -7.70 -7.49 -4.20
CA LEU A 25 -8.99 -7.34 -3.53
C LEU A 25 -9.93 -6.45 -4.34
N PHE A 26 -9.41 -5.33 -4.87
CA PHE A 26 -10.18 -4.45 -5.75
C PHE A 26 -10.61 -5.15 -7.04
N ALA A 27 -9.72 -5.92 -7.68
CA ALA A 27 -10.04 -6.65 -8.89
C ALA A 27 -11.08 -7.75 -8.66
N ALA A 28 -10.98 -8.48 -7.53
CA ALA A 28 -11.96 -9.50 -7.15
C ALA A 28 -13.33 -8.90 -6.90
N ASP A 29 -13.40 -7.78 -6.17
CA ASP A 29 -14.65 -7.06 -5.91
C ASP A 29 -15.29 -6.52 -7.20
N GLN A 30 -14.50 -5.98 -8.13
CA GLN A 30 -14.98 -5.55 -9.44
C GLN A 30 -15.55 -6.73 -10.26
N LEU A 31 -14.88 -7.88 -10.24
CA LEU A 31 -15.32 -9.08 -10.97
C LEU A 31 -16.62 -9.64 -10.38
N VAL A 32 -16.73 -9.70 -9.05
CA VAL A 32 -17.95 -10.17 -8.36
C VAL A 32 -19.15 -9.27 -8.69
N ARG A 33 -18.99 -7.94 -8.64
CA ARG A 33 -20.03 -6.99 -9.06
C ARG A 33 -20.45 -7.16 -10.51
N TYR A 34 -19.48 -7.37 -11.41
CA TYR A 34 -19.75 -7.59 -12.82
C TYR A 34 -20.54 -8.88 -13.08
N VAL A 35 -20.20 -9.97 -12.39
CA VAL A 35 -20.84 -11.29 -12.58
C VAL A 35 -22.24 -11.34 -11.96
N LEU A 36 -22.43 -10.75 -10.78
CA LEU A 36 -23.72 -10.80 -10.08
C LEU A 36 -24.73 -9.79 -10.60
N ASN A 37 -24.31 -8.81 -11.40
CA ASN A 37 -25.16 -7.70 -11.89
C ASN A 37 -25.94 -7.03 -10.74
N GLU A 38 -25.39 -7.09 -9.53
CA GLU A 38 -25.99 -6.59 -8.31
C GLU A 38 -25.45 -5.18 -8.03
N ASP A 39 -26.34 -4.20 -8.13
CA ASP A 39 -26.16 -2.86 -7.55
C ASP A 39 -26.39 -2.85 -6.02
N SER A 40 -26.42 -4.03 -5.40
CA SER A 40 -26.81 -4.17 -4.00
C SER A 40 -25.77 -3.52 -3.07
N ILE A 41 -26.28 -2.70 -2.15
CA ILE A 41 -25.56 -1.95 -1.13
C ILE A 41 -25.15 -2.92 -0.03
N THR A 42 -24.30 -3.89 -0.34
CA THR A 42 -23.55 -4.61 0.70
C THR A 42 -22.40 -3.70 1.11
N GLU A 43 -22.19 -3.50 2.42
CA GLU A 43 -21.07 -2.72 2.95
C GLU A 43 -19.76 -3.21 2.32
N SER A 44 -19.33 -2.51 1.28
CA SER A 44 -18.36 -3.08 0.36
C SER A 44 -17.00 -3.09 1.06
N PRO A 45 -16.26 -4.21 1.04
CA PRO A 45 -14.88 -4.26 1.56
C PRO A 45 -13.94 -3.25 0.86
N ARG A 46 -14.41 -2.58 -0.20
CA ARG A 46 -13.75 -1.45 -0.86
C ARG A 46 -13.36 -0.32 0.09
N LEU A 47 -14.22 0.09 1.02
CA LEU A 47 -13.88 1.24 1.87
C LEU A 47 -12.63 0.91 2.70
N THR A 48 -12.62 -0.27 3.31
CA THR A 48 -11.46 -0.82 4.03
C THR A 48 -10.25 -0.97 3.10
N ALA A 49 -10.43 -1.50 1.89
CA ALA A 49 -9.36 -1.64 0.91
C ALA A 49 -8.76 -0.28 0.50
N TYR A 50 -9.59 0.76 0.35
CA TYR A 50 -9.15 2.13 0.05
C TYR A 50 -8.38 2.74 1.21
N VAL A 51 -8.85 2.56 2.45
CA VAL A 51 -8.11 3.01 3.63
C VAL A 51 -6.75 2.32 3.71
N LEU A 52 -6.70 1.00 3.50
CA LEU A 52 -5.44 0.24 3.48
C LEU A 52 -4.52 0.68 2.33
N TYR A 53 -5.08 0.98 1.17
CA TYR A 53 -4.36 1.47 0.00
C TYR A 53 -3.68 2.82 0.28
N VAL A 54 -4.45 3.80 0.77
CA VAL A 54 -3.95 5.13 1.12
C VAL A 54 -2.91 5.03 2.23
N CYS A 55 -3.12 4.17 3.21
CA CYS A 55 -2.17 3.95 4.30
C CYS A 55 -0.84 3.34 3.78
N CYS A 56 -0.89 2.33 2.91
CA CYS A 56 0.32 1.76 2.29
C CYS A 56 1.06 2.78 1.43
N LEU A 57 0.35 3.57 0.62
CA LEU A 57 0.97 4.63 -0.18
C LEU A 57 1.62 5.70 0.69
N SER A 58 0.95 6.11 1.76
CA SER A 58 1.48 7.09 2.72
C SER A 58 2.76 6.57 3.39
N ASN A 59 2.77 5.29 3.80
CA ASN A 59 3.98 4.66 4.35
C ASN A 59 5.13 4.61 3.36
N LEU A 60 4.87 4.22 2.10
CA LEU A 60 5.89 4.22 1.05
C LEU A 60 6.43 5.63 0.79
N TYR A 61 5.55 6.63 0.79
CA TYR A 61 5.94 8.02 0.60
C TYR A 61 6.80 8.55 1.75
N PHE A 62 6.41 8.32 3.00
CA PHE A 62 7.23 8.66 4.16
C PHE A 62 8.60 7.99 4.11
N GLN A 63 8.63 6.73 3.70
CA GLN A 63 9.89 6.01 3.61
C GLN A 63 10.79 6.53 2.48
N PHE A 64 10.20 6.95 1.36
CA PHE A 64 10.92 7.64 0.30
C PHE A 64 11.55 8.95 0.81
N LEU A 65 10.83 9.75 1.60
CA LEU A 65 11.38 10.98 2.20
C LEU A 65 12.57 10.68 3.13
N ILE A 66 12.48 9.64 3.96
CA ILE A 66 13.59 9.22 4.84
C ILE A 66 14.82 8.82 4.02
N TRP A 67 14.63 8.10 2.91
CA TRP A 67 15.74 7.76 2.01
C TRP A 67 16.33 8.99 1.33
N MET A 68 15.49 9.91 0.85
CA MET A 68 15.95 11.18 0.27
C MET A 68 16.77 11.98 1.28
N GLU A 69 16.30 12.14 2.51
CA GLU A 69 17.09 12.80 3.56
C GLU A 69 18.43 12.09 3.75
N HIS A 70 18.45 10.76 3.80
CA HIS A 70 19.68 10.00 4.01
C HIS A 70 20.68 10.12 2.85
N PHE A 71 20.23 10.03 1.60
CA PHE A 71 21.10 10.07 0.42
C PHE A 71 21.58 11.47 0.06
N PHE A 72 20.79 12.50 0.36
CA PHE A 72 21.09 13.88 -0.02
C PHE A 72 21.63 14.73 1.13
N LYS A 73 21.76 14.17 2.35
CA LYS A 73 22.30 14.87 3.53
C LYS A 73 23.69 15.46 3.33
N ASP A 74 24.52 14.80 2.51
CA ASP A 74 25.92 15.17 2.31
C ASP A 74 26.14 16.07 1.06
N LYS A 75 25.06 16.50 0.39
CA LYS A 75 25.12 17.30 -0.85
C LYS A 75 24.54 18.72 -0.74
N ILE A 76 24.17 19.16 0.46
CA ILE A 76 23.70 20.52 0.78
C ILE A 76 24.63 21.09 1.85
#